data_AF-A0A1V4W2Q2-F1
#
_entry.id   AF-A0A1V4W2Q2-F1
#
_cell.length_a   1.000
_cell.length_b   1.000
_cell.length_c   1.000
_cell.angle_alpha   90.00
_cell.angle_beta   90.00
_cell.angle_gamma   90.00
#
_symmetry.space_group_name_H-M   'P 1'
#
loop_
_entity.id
_entity.type
_entity.pdbx_description
1 polymer ?
#
loop_
_entity_poly.entity_id
_entity_poly.type
_entity_poly.pdbx_seq_one_letter_code
_entity_poly.pdbx_strand_id
1 'polypeptide(L)'
;MYDYTHLIQLCRQREQEEFETGFEPGREILSRVNKKLERNFWPKFQELGWQFSKKLKPVTTIAEFDAYQHEFVQTIRNEIHSRNGTVISYGEAQKPVNVFLKEYVEKSNLLDIDSVKRLRPFLHVTLDSVIILYFQSFFREDYLKYIAPFNNYCGQIETEKIVSFHKKDISESSLAQLMFFNHEVYNAWQSWFRLICPERPVLLDAVWAISRRTLLY
;
A
#
# COMPACT_ATOMS: atom_id res chain seq x y z
N MET A 1 -15.61 -12.52 -12.76
CA MET A 1 -14.72 -12.34 -11.59
C MET A 1 -13.64 -13.38 -11.77
N TYR A 2 -12.38 -12.96 -11.79
CA TYR A 2 -11.28 -13.91 -11.99
C TYR A 2 -11.20 -14.90 -10.85
N ASP A 3 -10.72 -16.11 -11.15
CA ASP A 3 -10.26 -17.05 -10.12
C ASP A 3 -8.83 -16.67 -9.73
N TYR A 4 -8.66 -16.25 -8.48
CA TYR A 4 -7.37 -15.83 -7.93
C TYR A 4 -6.59 -16.98 -7.28
N THR A 5 -7.11 -18.21 -7.29
CA THR A 5 -6.49 -19.37 -6.62
C THR A 5 -5.03 -19.56 -7.04
N HIS A 6 -4.77 -19.46 -8.35
CA HIS A 6 -3.41 -19.58 -8.87
C HIS A 6 -2.49 -18.44 -8.39
N LEU A 7 -2.96 -17.19 -8.41
CA LEU A 7 -2.21 -16.04 -7.91
C LEU A 7 -1.85 -16.21 -6.43
N ILE A 8 -2.82 -16.62 -5.62
CA ILE A 8 -2.64 -16.83 -4.17
C ILE A 8 -1.60 -17.93 -3.93
N GLN A 9 -1.66 -19.03 -4.69
CA GLN A 9 -0.68 -20.11 -4.59
C GLN A 9 0.74 -19.62 -4.95
N LEU A 10 0.89 -18.85 -6.03
CA LEU A 10 2.17 -18.24 -6.40
C LEU A 10 2.69 -17.30 -5.32
N CYS A 11 1.83 -16.47 -4.73
CA CYS A 11 2.22 -15.58 -3.64
C CYS A 11 2.71 -16.35 -2.41
N ARG A 12 2.06 -17.46 -2.04
CA ARG A 12 2.50 -18.32 -0.93
C ARG A 12 3.84 -18.97 -1.20
N GLN A 13 4.02 -19.53 -2.40
CA GLN A 13 5.30 -20.11 -2.79
C GLN A 13 6.41 -19.05 -2.72
N ARG A 14 6.13 -17.85 -3.24
CA ARG A 14 7.10 -16.77 -3.27
C ARG A 14 7.47 -16.28 -1.87
N GLU A 15 6.51 -16.12 -0.97
CA GLU A 15 6.76 -15.76 0.43
C GLU A 15 7.66 -16.79 1.13
N GLN A 16 7.42 -18.09 0.88
CA GLN A 16 8.25 -19.17 1.42
C GLN A 16 9.69 -19.10 0.90
N GLU A 17 9.89 -18.88 -0.41
CA GLU A 17 11.22 -18.69 -1.00
C GLU A 17 11.93 -17.45 -0.42
N GLU A 18 11.19 -16.39 -0.12
CA GLU A 18 11.74 -15.15 0.45
C GLU A 18 12.17 -15.35 1.90
N PHE A 19 11.40 -16.10 2.67
CA PHE A 19 11.78 -16.53 4.01
C PHE A 19 13.08 -17.33 3.99
N GLU A 20 13.23 -18.27 3.05
CA GLU A 20 14.43 -19.10 2.91
C GLU A 20 15.67 -18.31 2.43
N THR A 21 15.47 -17.31 1.58
CA THR A 21 16.56 -16.49 1.02
C THR A 21 16.90 -15.25 1.84
N GLY A 22 16.11 -14.93 2.88
CA GLY A 22 16.24 -13.73 3.69
C GLY A 22 15.91 -12.42 2.94
N PHE A 23 15.17 -12.51 1.84
CA PHE A 23 14.76 -11.33 1.07
C PHE A 23 13.55 -10.66 1.73
N GLU A 24 13.64 -9.34 1.94
CA GLU A 24 12.57 -8.55 2.58
C GLU A 24 12.08 -7.43 1.65
N PRO A 25 10.94 -7.58 0.96
CA PRO A 25 10.38 -6.55 0.09
C PRO A 25 10.20 -5.20 0.79
N GLY A 26 9.80 -5.22 2.07
CA GLY A 26 9.64 -4.03 2.90
C GLY A 26 10.90 -3.18 2.99
N ARG A 27 12.09 -3.80 3.11
CA ARG A 27 13.37 -3.09 3.18
C ARG A 27 13.70 -2.35 1.89
N GLU A 28 13.42 -2.96 0.74
CA GLU A 28 13.62 -2.33 -0.58
C GLU A 28 12.64 -1.17 -0.80
N ILE A 29 11.36 -1.34 -0.42
CA ILE A 29 10.36 -0.28 -0.45
C ILE A 29 10.80 0.91 0.40
N LEU A 30 11.21 0.66 1.64
CA LEU A 30 11.69 1.68 2.58
C LEU A 30 12.97 2.37 2.11
N SER A 31 13.91 1.64 1.51
CA SER A 31 15.13 2.20 0.92
C SER A 31 14.81 3.22 -0.18
N ARG A 32 13.83 2.92 -1.05
CA ARG A 32 13.39 3.84 -2.11
C ARG A 32 12.68 5.07 -1.54
N VAL A 33 11.86 4.89 -0.53
CA VAL A 33 11.18 6.00 0.17
C VAL A 33 12.20 6.93 0.83
N ASN A 34 13.18 6.39 1.56
CA ASN A 34 14.24 7.16 2.22
C ASN A 34 15.09 8.01 1.25
N LYS A 35 15.24 7.59 -0.01
CA LYS A 35 15.93 8.38 -1.04
C LYS A 35 15.15 9.63 -1.47
N LYS A 36 13.83 9.65 -1.30
CA LYS A 36 12.93 10.73 -1.73
C LYS A 36 12.55 11.69 -0.60
N LEU A 37 12.54 11.20 0.64
CA LEU A 37 12.11 11.96 1.82
C LEU A 37 13.26 12.74 2.47
N GLU A 38 12.89 13.68 3.34
CA GLU A 38 13.80 14.46 4.17
C GLU A 38 14.75 13.58 5.02
N ARG A 39 15.93 14.11 5.37
CA ARG A 39 17.00 13.34 6.03
C ARG A 39 16.64 12.83 7.43
N ASN A 40 15.73 13.53 8.11
CA ASN A 40 15.21 13.20 9.44
C ASN A 40 13.93 12.35 9.39
N PHE A 41 13.62 11.73 8.25
CA PHE A 41 12.50 10.82 8.09
C PHE A 41 12.47 9.72 9.17
N TRP A 42 13.58 9.01 9.37
CA TRP A 42 13.59 7.82 10.23
C TRP A 42 13.26 8.09 11.70
N PRO A 43 13.91 9.05 12.38
CA PRO A 43 13.55 9.36 13.76
C PRO A 43 12.08 9.75 13.95
N LYS A 44 11.54 10.61 13.06
CA LYS A 44 10.13 11.01 13.09
C LYS A 44 9.20 9.83 12.87
N PHE A 45 9.52 8.99 11.88
CA PHE A 45 8.72 7.81 11.57
C PHE A 45 8.68 6.81 12.73
N GLN A 46 9.81 6.63 13.44
CA GLN A 46 9.86 5.77 14.61
C GLN A 46 8.99 6.29 15.76
N GLU A 47 9.03 7.60 16.02
CA GLU A 47 8.19 8.24 17.03
C GLU A 47 6.70 8.08 16.70
N LEU A 48 6.31 8.39 15.46
CA LEU A 48 4.94 8.22 14.98
C LEU A 48 4.51 6.75 15.04
N GLY A 49 5.35 5.82 14.59
CA GLY A 49 5.08 4.38 14.66
C GLY A 49 4.82 3.92 16.09
N TRP A 50 5.59 4.41 17.05
CA TRP A 50 5.34 4.13 18.48
C TRP A 50 4.00 4.68 18.96
N GLN A 51 3.66 5.93 18.63
CA GLN A 51 2.39 6.54 19.01
C GLN A 51 1.19 5.78 18.42
N PHE A 52 1.25 5.47 17.12
CA PHE A 52 0.18 4.77 16.41
C PHE A 52 0.05 3.30 16.82
N SER A 53 1.15 2.63 17.20
CA SER A 53 1.10 1.25 17.72
C SER A 53 0.15 1.11 18.93
N LYS A 54 0.05 2.14 19.77
CA LYS A 54 -0.85 2.17 20.93
C LYS A 54 -2.31 2.32 20.53
N LYS A 55 -2.58 3.08 19.46
CA LYS A 55 -3.92 3.30 18.89
C LYS A 55 -4.43 2.09 18.09
N LEU A 56 -3.53 1.22 17.62
CA LEU A 56 -3.91 0.02 16.85
C LEU A 56 -4.61 -1.05 17.71
N LYS A 57 -4.22 -1.19 18.98
CA LYS A 57 -4.76 -2.24 19.88
C LYS A 57 -6.30 -2.27 19.96
N PRO A 58 -7.01 -1.14 20.18
CA PRO A 58 -8.47 -1.12 20.30
C PRO A 58 -9.21 -1.27 18.97
N VAL A 59 -8.56 -1.20 17.81
CA VAL A 59 -9.22 -1.39 16.50
C VAL A 59 -9.79 -2.80 16.43
N THR A 60 -11.06 -2.99 16.10
CA THR A 60 -11.73 -4.29 16.03
C THR A 60 -12.40 -4.59 14.69
N THR A 61 -12.64 -3.56 13.87
CA THR A 61 -13.30 -3.69 12.58
C THR A 61 -12.44 -3.19 11.42
N ILE A 62 -12.78 -3.60 10.20
CA ILE A 62 -12.12 -3.09 8.97
C ILE A 62 -12.29 -1.58 8.85
N ALA A 63 -13.49 -1.04 9.12
CA ALA A 63 -13.74 0.39 9.02
C ALA A 63 -12.90 1.20 10.03
N GLU A 64 -12.76 0.71 11.27
CA GLU A 64 -11.86 1.31 12.26
C GLU A 64 -10.39 1.23 11.83
N PHE A 65 -9.97 0.11 11.23
CA PHE A 65 -8.62 -0.04 10.72
C PHE A 65 -8.34 0.92 9.55
N ASP A 66 -9.26 1.04 8.61
CA ASP A 66 -9.14 1.94 7.46
C ASP A 66 -9.05 3.41 7.93
N ALA A 67 -9.86 3.80 8.92
CA ALA A 67 -9.79 5.13 9.54
C ALA A 67 -8.47 5.35 10.29
N TYR A 68 -8.01 4.37 11.08
CA TYR A 68 -6.71 4.41 11.75
C TYR A 68 -5.56 4.54 10.76
N GLN A 69 -5.60 3.78 9.66
CA GLN A 69 -4.57 3.81 8.63
C GLN A 69 -4.56 5.16 7.93
N HIS A 70 -5.73 5.70 7.60
CA HIS A 70 -5.87 7.02 7.01
C HIS A 70 -5.27 8.10 7.91
N GLU A 71 -5.61 8.10 9.20
CA GLU A 71 -5.06 9.03 10.19
C GLU A 71 -3.53 8.96 10.19
N PHE A 72 -2.96 7.76 10.25
CA PHE A 72 -1.51 7.58 10.25
C PHE A 72 -0.86 8.11 8.96
N VAL A 73 -1.45 7.81 7.80
CA VAL A 73 -0.97 8.33 6.51
C VAL A 73 -1.02 9.85 6.46
N GLN A 74 -2.10 10.48 6.95
CA GLN A 74 -2.21 11.94 6.96
C GLN A 74 -1.21 12.58 7.91
N THR A 75 -0.99 12.01 9.11
CA THR A 75 0.04 12.50 10.02
C THR A 75 1.41 12.44 9.37
N ILE A 76 1.74 11.34 8.68
CA ILE A 76 2.99 11.24 7.92
C ILE A 76 3.09 12.33 6.84
N ARG A 77 2.02 12.58 6.08
CA ARG A 77 2.03 13.63 5.04
C ARG A 77 2.23 15.03 5.61
N ASN A 78 1.70 15.30 6.79
CA ASN A 78 1.77 16.61 7.44
C ASN A 78 3.13 16.85 8.11
N GLU A 79 3.74 15.81 8.67
CA GLU A 79 4.98 15.92 9.46
C GLU A 79 6.25 15.66 8.65
N ILE A 80 6.14 14.95 7.54
CA ILE A 80 7.28 14.47 6.75
C ILE A 80 7.16 14.95 5.31
N HIS A 81 8.16 15.72 4.87
CA HIS A 81 8.21 16.30 3.54
C HIS A 81 9.21 15.58 2.63
N SER A 82 9.11 15.85 1.34
CA SER A 82 10.15 15.48 0.37
C SER A 82 11.45 16.24 0.65
N ARG A 83 12.56 15.80 0.06
CA ARG A 83 13.84 16.55 0.15
C ARG A 83 13.76 18.00 -0.34
N ASN A 84 12.78 18.31 -1.18
CA ASN A 84 12.55 19.65 -1.72
C ASN A 84 11.53 20.44 -0.87
N GLY A 85 11.16 19.94 0.32
CA GLY A 85 10.23 20.58 1.25
C GLY A 85 8.75 20.49 0.83
N THR A 86 8.40 19.65 -0.14
CA THR A 86 7.00 19.52 -0.60
C THR A 86 6.28 18.44 0.17
N VAL A 87 4.98 18.64 0.41
CA VAL A 87 4.08 17.59 0.92
C VAL A 87 4.14 16.36 0.02
N ILE A 88 4.21 15.18 0.62
CA ILE A 88 4.28 13.91 -0.10
C ILE A 88 2.88 13.42 -0.48
N SER A 89 2.80 12.66 -1.58
CA SER A 89 1.54 12.08 -2.04
C SER A 89 1.02 11.01 -1.07
N TYR A 90 -0.28 10.74 -1.10
CA TYR A 90 -0.86 9.64 -0.31
C TYR A 90 -0.21 8.30 -0.67
N GLY A 91 0.01 8.06 -1.97
CA GLY A 91 0.66 6.86 -2.47
C GLY A 91 2.12 6.69 -1.99
N GLU A 92 2.83 7.78 -1.68
CA GLU A 92 4.15 7.73 -1.05
C GLU A 92 4.09 7.52 0.46
N ALA A 93 3.18 8.22 1.15
CA ALA A 93 3.04 8.17 2.60
C ALA A 93 2.50 6.82 3.12
N GLN A 94 1.62 6.15 2.38
CA GLN A 94 1.09 4.83 2.78
C GLN A 94 2.14 3.72 2.81
N LYS A 95 3.22 3.84 2.03
CA LYS A 95 4.23 2.78 1.92
C LYS A 95 4.93 2.47 3.23
N PRO A 96 5.58 3.43 3.91
CA PRO A 96 6.23 3.15 5.18
C PRO A 96 5.21 2.72 6.25
N VAL A 97 4.00 3.27 6.25
CA VAL A 97 2.92 2.85 7.17
C VAL A 97 2.58 1.38 6.98
N ASN A 98 2.34 0.93 5.75
CA ASN A 98 1.96 -0.45 5.49
C ASN A 98 3.10 -1.43 5.78
N VAL A 99 4.35 -1.08 5.45
CA VAL A 99 5.50 -1.89 5.82
C VAL A 99 5.62 -2.00 7.34
N PHE A 100 5.51 -0.88 8.07
CA PHE A 100 5.55 -0.89 9.53
C PHE A 100 4.45 -1.76 10.15
N LEU A 101 3.20 -1.62 9.69
CA LEU A 101 2.07 -2.37 10.25
C LEU A 101 2.24 -3.88 10.04
N LYS A 102 2.83 -4.30 8.92
CA LYS A 102 3.12 -5.72 8.65
C LYS A 102 4.19 -6.26 9.57
N GLU A 103 5.30 -5.54 9.71
CA GLU A 103 6.37 -5.91 10.63
C GLU A 103 5.87 -5.96 12.07
N TYR A 104 5.11 -4.94 12.49
CA TYR A 104 4.56 -4.83 13.83
C TYR A 104 3.55 -5.95 14.14
N VAL A 105 2.60 -6.22 13.24
CA VAL A 105 1.54 -7.21 13.46
C VAL A 105 2.00 -8.64 13.22
N GLU A 106 2.77 -8.91 12.17
CA GLU A 106 3.11 -10.29 11.78
C GLU A 106 4.46 -10.78 12.31
N LYS A 107 5.44 -9.91 12.57
CA LYS A 107 6.83 -10.34 12.85
C LYS A 107 7.38 -9.95 14.21
N SER A 108 6.91 -8.85 14.80
CA SER A 108 7.57 -8.24 15.97
C SER A 108 7.39 -9.02 17.30
N ASN A 109 6.45 -9.96 17.38
CA ASN A 109 6.02 -10.64 18.61
C ASN A 109 5.54 -9.67 19.72
N LEU A 110 5.24 -8.41 19.40
CA LEU A 110 4.81 -7.39 20.38
C LEU A 110 3.30 -7.41 20.67
N LEU A 111 2.52 -8.11 19.84
CA LEU A 111 1.09 -8.31 20.00
C LEU A 111 0.79 -9.75 20.44
N ASP A 112 -0.27 -9.93 21.22
CA ASP A 112 -0.77 -11.24 21.57
C ASP A 112 -1.39 -11.94 20.34
N ILE A 113 -1.49 -13.27 20.41
CA ILE A 113 -1.93 -14.12 19.29
C ILE A 113 -3.35 -13.74 18.81
N ASP A 114 -4.24 -13.33 19.70
CA ASP A 114 -5.62 -13.00 19.35
C ASP A 114 -5.67 -11.66 18.61
N SER A 115 -4.91 -10.67 19.06
CA SER A 115 -4.70 -9.40 18.35
C SER A 115 -4.12 -9.63 16.96
N VAL A 116 -3.12 -10.50 16.81
CA VAL A 116 -2.52 -10.81 15.50
C VAL A 116 -3.54 -11.46 14.57
N LYS A 117 -4.25 -12.49 15.03
CA LYS A 117 -5.29 -13.18 14.22
C LYS A 117 -6.38 -12.22 13.78
N ARG A 118 -6.79 -11.29 14.66
CA ARG A 118 -7.82 -10.30 14.39
C ARG A 118 -7.38 -9.21 13.43
N LEU A 119 -6.15 -8.71 13.56
CA LEU A 119 -5.64 -7.59 12.74
C LEU A 119 -5.10 -8.02 11.37
N ARG A 120 -4.64 -9.26 11.23
CA ARG A 120 -4.05 -9.78 10.00
C ARG A 120 -4.97 -9.63 8.76
N PRO A 121 -6.28 -9.94 8.83
CA PRO A 121 -7.21 -9.68 7.72
C PRO A 121 -7.35 -8.20 7.33
N PHE A 122 -7.00 -7.29 8.24
CA PHE A 122 -7.17 -5.85 8.01
C PHE A 122 -5.96 -5.21 7.35
N LEU A 123 -4.78 -5.84 7.45
CA LEU A 123 -3.53 -5.31 6.90
C LEU A 123 -3.64 -4.98 5.41
N HIS A 124 -3.21 -3.77 5.07
CA HIS A 124 -3.21 -3.28 3.70
C HIS A 124 -2.02 -3.80 2.89
N VAL A 125 -2.23 -4.05 1.61
CA VAL A 125 -1.18 -4.30 0.61
C VAL A 125 -0.46 -2.99 0.31
N THR A 126 0.87 -3.05 0.19
CA THR A 126 1.69 -1.87 -0.06
C THR A 126 1.57 -1.46 -1.52
N LEU A 127 0.76 -0.46 -1.83
CA LEU A 127 0.56 -0.05 -3.22
C LEU A 127 1.81 0.60 -3.81
N ASP A 128 2.27 0.10 -4.94
CA ASP A 128 3.24 0.78 -5.78
C ASP A 128 2.92 0.53 -7.27
N SER A 129 3.68 1.18 -8.15
CA SER A 129 3.46 1.05 -9.60
C SER A 129 3.57 -0.39 -10.10
N VAL A 130 4.37 -1.24 -9.44
CA VAL A 130 4.54 -2.65 -9.84
C VAL A 130 3.25 -3.42 -9.57
N ILE A 131 2.72 -3.31 -8.34
CA ILE A 131 1.44 -3.95 -8.00
C ILE A 131 0.32 -3.41 -8.89
N ILE A 132 0.23 -2.10 -9.06
CA ILE A 132 -0.83 -1.48 -9.88
C ILE A 132 -0.77 -1.99 -11.31
N LEU A 133 0.40 -1.95 -11.96
CA LEU A 133 0.58 -2.40 -13.34
C LEU A 133 0.30 -3.89 -13.49
N TYR A 134 0.70 -4.70 -12.52
CA TYR A 134 0.42 -6.14 -12.54
C TYR A 134 -1.09 -6.40 -12.55
N PHE A 135 -1.84 -5.81 -11.62
CA PHE A 135 -3.29 -6.01 -11.58
C PHE A 135 -4.02 -5.41 -12.78
N GLN A 136 -3.57 -4.26 -13.30
CA GLN A 136 -4.11 -3.69 -14.54
C GLN A 136 -3.88 -4.58 -15.76
N SER A 137 -2.73 -5.25 -15.84
CA SER A 137 -2.35 -6.06 -17.00
C SER A 137 -2.97 -7.46 -16.97
N PHE A 138 -2.94 -8.11 -15.80
CA PHE A 138 -3.35 -9.52 -15.67
C PHE A 138 -4.80 -9.70 -15.22
N PHE A 139 -5.40 -8.69 -14.59
CA PHE A 139 -6.78 -8.74 -14.06
C PHE A 139 -7.62 -7.55 -14.52
N ARG A 140 -7.49 -7.20 -15.82
CA ARG A 140 -8.06 -5.99 -16.42
C ARG A 140 -9.56 -5.83 -16.19
N GLU A 141 -10.35 -6.89 -16.36
CA GLU A 141 -11.80 -6.82 -16.17
C GLU A 141 -12.19 -6.48 -14.72
N ASP A 142 -11.53 -7.10 -13.75
CA ASP A 142 -11.78 -6.81 -12.34
C ASP A 142 -11.23 -5.43 -11.94
N TYR A 143 -10.11 -4.97 -12.52
CA TYR A 143 -9.65 -3.58 -12.38
C TYR A 143 -10.70 -2.58 -12.90
N LEU A 144 -11.26 -2.82 -14.09
CA LEU A 144 -12.31 -1.97 -14.67
C LEU A 144 -13.59 -1.96 -13.82
N LYS A 145 -13.88 -3.07 -13.13
CA LYS A 145 -15.03 -3.19 -12.24
C LYS A 145 -14.81 -2.50 -10.90
N TYR A 146 -13.67 -2.72 -10.25
CA TYR A 146 -13.46 -2.35 -8.84
C TYR A 146 -12.71 -1.05 -8.66
N ILE A 147 -11.85 -0.65 -9.60
CA ILE A 147 -10.94 0.49 -9.44
C ILE A 147 -11.26 1.62 -10.39
N ALA A 148 -11.48 1.32 -11.68
CA ALA A 148 -11.74 2.35 -12.68
C ALA A 148 -12.89 3.32 -12.32
N PRO A 149 -14.00 2.90 -11.67
CA PRO A 149 -15.05 3.83 -11.25
C PRO A 149 -14.55 4.90 -10.27
N PHE A 150 -13.62 4.54 -9.37
CA PHE A 150 -13.02 5.47 -8.42
C PHE A 150 -12.01 6.38 -9.11
N ASN A 151 -11.18 5.85 -10.00
CA ASN A 151 -10.24 6.66 -10.79
C ASN A 151 -10.95 7.71 -11.67
N ASN A 152 -12.08 7.35 -12.29
CA ASN A 152 -12.85 8.24 -13.15
C ASN A 152 -13.53 9.37 -12.35
N TYR A 153 -13.89 9.13 -11.09
CA TYR A 153 -14.46 10.14 -10.20
C TYR A 153 -13.38 11.10 -9.66
N CYS A 154 -12.12 10.63 -9.56
CA CYS A 154 -11.02 11.39 -8.97
C CYS A 154 -10.29 12.33 -9.94
N GLY A 155 -10.76 12.45 -11.19
CA GLY A 155 -10.36 13.53 -12.11
C GLY A 155 -10.70 14.96 -11.63
N GLN A 156 -11.23 15.13 -10.41
CA GLN A 156 -11.77 16.38 -9.89
C GLN A 156 -11.10 16.99 -8.64
N ILE A 157 -10.08 16.41 -7.98
CA ILE A 157 -9.53 17.04 -6.75
C ILE A 157 -7.98 17.13 -6.65
N GLU A 158 -7.54 18.39 -6.61
CA GLU A 158 -6.49 19.07 -5.82
C GLU A 158 -5.16 18.36 -5.55
N THR A 159 -4.24 18.50 -6.50
CA THR A 159 -2.93 19.04 -6.13
C THR A 159 -2.69 20.30 -6.95
N GLU A 160 -2.17 21.36 -6.35
CA GLU A 160 -1.86 22.64 -7.04
C GLU A 160 -0.91 22.47 -8.25
N LYS A 161 -0.29 21.29 -8.38
CA LYS A 161 0.56 20.90 -9.53
C LYS A 161 -0.19 20.19 -10.67
N ILE A 162 -1.48 19.88 -10.53
CA ILE A 162 -2.30 19.21 -11.57
C ILE A 162 -3.08 20.22 -12.43
N VAL A 163 -2.92 21.53 -12.22
CA VAL A 163 -3.61 22.54 -13.07
C VAL A 163 -3.22 22.41 -14.56
N SER A 164 -2.06 21.83 -14.88
CA SER A 164 -1.64 21.59 -16.27
C SER A 164 -2.20 20.30 -16.90
N PHE A 165 -2.89 19.44 -16.16
CA PHE A 165 -3.41 18.15 -16.66
C PHE A 165 -4.94 18.06 -16.68
N HIS A 166 -5.65 19.08 -16.17
CA HIS A 166 -7.13 19.11 -16.07
C HIS A 166 -7.93 19.03 -17.39
N LYS A 167 -7.31 18.74 -18.54
CA LYS A 167 -8.00 18.60 -19.83
C LYS A 167 -7.42 17.53 -20.77
N LYS A 168 -6.69 16.53 -20.28
CA LYS A 168 -6.21 15.42 -21.13
C LYS A 168 -6.56 14.07 -20.52
N ASP A 169 -7.04 13.17 -21.37
CA ASP A 169 -7.16 11.74 -21.07
C ASP A 169 -5.87 11.26 -20.39
N ILE A 170 -5.97 10.86 -19.14
CA ILE A 170 -4.84 10.35 -18.36
C ILE A 170 -4.58 8.93 -18.86
N SER A 171 -3.41 8.70 -19.47
CA SER A 171 -3.03 7.37 -19.95
C SER A 171 -3.00 6.34 -18.82
N GLU A 172 -3.21 5.05 -19.13
CA GLU A 172 -3.11 3.95 -18.14
C GLU A 172 -1.75 3.97 -17.39
N SER A 173 -0.68 4.33 -18.11
CA SER A 173 0.67 4.52 -17.54
C SER A 173 0.77 5.66 -16.52
N SER A 174 -0.11 6.66 -16.62
CA SER A 174 -0.18 7.79 -15.69
C SER A 174 -1.03 7.43 -14.46
N LEU A 175 -2.10 6.64 -14.61
CA LEU A 175 -2.88 6.10 -13.48
C LEU A 175 -2.06 5.16 -12.58
N ALA A 176 -0.99 4.55 -13.11
CA ALA A 176 -0.04 3.77 -12.31
C ALA A 176 0.92 4.65 -11.46
N GLN A 177 0.92 5.97 -11.66
CA GLN A 177 1.76 6.88 -10.89
C GLN A 177 1.09 7.22 -9.55
N LEU A 178 1.82 6.98 -8.47
CA LEU A 178 1.36 7.16 -7.09
C LEU A 178 0.92 8.59 -6.73
N MET A 179 1.29 9.57 -7.55
CA MET A 179 0.87 10.96 -7.38
C MET A 179 -0.63 11.18 -7.65
N PHE A 180 -1.30 10.26 -8.34
CA PHE A 180 -2.74 10.32 -8.62
C PHE A 180 -3.58 9.51 -7.63
N PHE A 181 -2.96 8.94 -6.59
CA PHE A 181 -3.68 8.19 -5.56
C PHE A 181 -4.14 9.13 -4.45
N ASN A 182 -5.45 9.25 -4.30
CA ASN A 182 -6.07 9.75 -3.08
C ASN A 182 -6.53 8.57 -2.20
N HIS A 183 -7.14 8.90 -1.06
CA HIS A 183 -7.58 7.91 -0.09
C HIS A 183 -8.69 7.00 -0.62
N GLU A 184 -9.60 7.53 -1.44
CA GLU A 184 -10.74 6.80 -1.98
C GLU A 184 -10.28 5.72 -2.96
N VAL A 185 -9.41 6.09 -3.92
CA VAL A 185 -8.79 5.12 -4.85
C VAL A 185 -7.98 4.10 -4.07
N TYR A 186 -7.19 4.55 -3.09
CA TYR A 186 -6.42 3.66 -2.23
C TYR A 186 -7.30 2.63 -1.51
N ASN A 187 -8.41 3.04 -0.90
CA ASN A 187 -9.32 2.13 -0.20
C ASN A 187 -10.05 1.19 -1.16
N ALA A 188 -10.37 1.62 -2.39
CA ALA A 188 -10.93 0.74 -3.40
C ALA A 188 -9.97 -0.42 -3.71
N TRP A 189 -8.67 -0.13 -3.84
CA TRP A 189 -7.63 -1.16 -3.99
C TRP A 189 -7.57 -2.10 -2.79
N GLN A 190 -7.52 -1.57 -1.56
CA GLN A 190 -7.47 -2.41 -0.36
C GLN A 190 -8.72 -3.28 -0.20
N SER A 191 -9.88 -2.74 -0.54
CA SER A 191 -11.15 -3.49 -0.56
C SER A 191 -11.10 -4.61 -1.58
N TRP A 192 -10.62 -4.35 -2.79
CA TRP A 192 -10.46 -5.39 -3.82
C TRP A 192 -9.48 -6.48 -3.36
N PHE A 193 -8.34 -6.12 -2.78
CA PHE A 193 -7.37 -7.08 -2.27
C PHE A 193 -7.91 -7.96 -1.14
N ARG A 194 -8.78 -7.42 -0.28
CA ARG A 194 -9.50 -8.21 0.73
C ARG A 194 -10.49 -9.19 0.11
N LEU A 195 -11.08 -8.88 -1.03
CA LEU A 195 -11.91 -9.85 -1.77
C LEU A 195 -11.06 -10.99 -2.34
N ILE A 196 -9.83 -10.69 -2.78
CA ILE A 196 -8.90 -11.68 -3.34
C ILE A 196 -8.37 -12.61 -2.24
N CYS A 197 -7.90 -12.06 -1.12
CA CYS A 197 -7.32 -12.83 -0.03
C CYS A 197 -7.83 -12.34 1.34
N PRO A 198 -9.05 -12.73 1.74
CA PRO A 198 -9.73 -12.14 2.91
C PRO A 198 -9.01 -12.38 4.23
N GLU A 199 -8.39 -13.55 4.40
CA GLU A 199 -7.70 -13.92 5.65
C GLU A 199 -6.37 -13.19 5.83
N ARG A 200 -5.73 -12.76 4.74
CA ARG A 200 -4.39 -12.16 4.76
C ARG A 200 -4.10 -11.38 3.46
N PRO A 201 -4.71 -10.21 3.24
CA PRO A 201 -4.54 -9.44 2.00
C PRO A 201 -3.08 -9.12 1.71
N VAL A 202 -2.30 -8.85 2.76
CA VAL A 202 -0.84 -8.59 2.70
C VAL A 202 -0.05 -9.64 1.94
N LEU A 203 -0.52 -10.89 1.84
CA LEU A 203 0.13 -11.93 1.03
C LEU A 203 0.37 -11.45 -0.43
N LEU A 204 -0.50 -10.58 -0.95
CA LEU A 204 -0.36 -10.00 -2.28
C LEU A 204 0.83 -9.06 -2.43
N ASP A 205 1.52 -8.65 -1.37
CA ASP A 205 2.81 -7.94 -1.50
C ASP A 205 3.84 -8.80 -2.24
N ALA A 206 3.73 -10.14 -2.18
CA ALA A 206 4.60 -11.07 -2.92
C ALA A 206 4.48 -10.90 -4.45
N VAL A 207 3.38 -10.31 -4.95
CA VAL A 207 3.24 -9.89 -6.35
C VAL A 207 4.38 -9.00 -6.79
N TRP A 208 4.89 -8.15 -5.89
CA TRP A 208 6.02 -7.28 -6.19
C TRP A 208 7.24 -8.08 -6.65
N ALA A 209 7.55 -9.17 -5.96
CA ALA A 209 8.69 -10.02 -6.28
C ALA A 209 8.44 -10.93 -7.48
N ILE A 210 7.21 -11.42 -7.66
CA ILE A 210 6.78 -12.16 -8.85
C ILE A 210 6.99 -11.26 -10.09
N SER A 211 6.42 -10.06 -10.05
CA SER A 211 6.37 -9.10 -11.16
C SER A 211 7.73 -8.56 -11.54
N ARG A 212 8.67 -8.44 -10.59
CA ARG A 212 10.04 -7.95 -10.89
C ARG A 212 10.77 -8.87 -11.87
N ARG A 213 10.41 -10.15 -11.95
CA ARG A 213 10.97 -11.11 -12.92
C ARG A 213 10.26 -11.07 -14.28
N THR A 214 9.03 -10.55 -14.34
CA THR A 214 8.14 -10.67 -15.51
C THR A 214 7.85 -9.36 -16.23
N LEU A 215 7.91 -8.21 -15.55
CA LEU A 215 7.58 -6.88 -16.08
C LEU A 215 8.80 -5.95 -16.24
N LEU A 216 9.96 -6.35 -15.71
CA LEU A 216 11.21 -5.58 -15.78
C LEU A 216 12.32 -6.31 -16.55
N TYR A 217 11.96 -7.40 -17.25
CA TYR A 217 12.78 -8.11 -18.22
C TYR A 217 12.01 -8.24 -19.53
#